data_AF-A0A1S2KAX0-F1
#
_entry.id   AF-A0A1S2KAX0-F1
#
_cell.length_a   1.000
_cell.length_b   1.000
_cell.length_c   1.000
_cell.angle_alpha   90.00
_cell.angle_beta   90.00
_cell.angle_gamma   90.00
#
_symmetry.space_group_name_H-M   'P 1'
#
loop_
_entity.id
_entity.type
_entity.pdbx_description
1 polymer ?
#
loop_
_entity_poly.entity_id
_entity_poly.type
_entity_poly.pdbx_seq_one_letter_code
_entity_poly.pdbx_strand_id
1 'polypeptide(L)' 'MLQRDRATEVHHIDGLGPLGPRGFDPDNWQAMSKSHHARETARDTFGHG' A
#
# COMPACT_ATOMS: atom_id res chain seq x y z
N MET A 1 12.67 1.58 -22.83
CA MET A 1 12.56 1.18 -21.41
C MET A 1 11.16 1.52 -20.94
N LEU A 2 10.45 0.63 -20.25
CA LEU A 2 9.16 0.96 -19.66
C LEU A 2 9.42 1.78 -18.39
N GLN A 3 9.07 3.06 -18.40
CA GLN A 3 9.15 3.90 -17.20
C GLN A 3 8.04 3.47 -16.24
N ARG A 4 8.40 3.15 -15.00
CA ARG A 4 7.43 2.87 -13.93
C ARG A 4 6.87 4.19 -13.40
N ASP A 5 5.60 4.16 -13.02
CA ASP A 5 4.95 5.31 -12.36
C ASP A 5 5.71 5.70 -11.08
N ARG A 6 5.78 7.00 -10.80
CA ARG A 6 6.40 7.52 -9.58
C ARG A 6 5.57 7.12 -8.36
N ALA A 7 6.26 6.79 -7.26
CA ALA A 7 5.60 6.61 -5.97
C ALA A 7 5.08 7.94 -5.43
N THR A 8 3.80 7.97 -5.07
CA THR A 8 3.09 9.13 -4.52
C THR A 8 2.35 8.81 -3.22
N GLU A 9 2.32 7.55 -2.83
CA GLU A 9 1.58 7.06 -1.66
C GLU A 9 2.47 6.16 -0.80
N VAL A 10 2.15 6.13 0.48
CA VAL A 10 2.70 5.17 1.45
C VAL A 10 1.60 4.20 1.81
N HIS A 11 1.91 2.91 1.72
CA HIS A 11 1.01 1.83 2.07
C HIS A 11 1.52 1.09 3.30
N HIS A 12 0.62 0.78 4.22
CA HIS A 12 0.88 -0.08 5.36
C HIS A 12 0.69 -1.54 4.95
N ILE A 13 1.79 -2.31 4.95
CA ILE A 13 1.85 -3.70 4.45
C ILE A 13 0.90 -4.61 5.25
N ASP A 14 0.74 -4.36 6.55
CA ASP A 14 -0.21 -5.08 7.40
C ASP A 14 -1.69 -4.74 7.14
N GLY A 15 -1.97 -3.72 6.33
CA GLY A 15 -3.32 -3.26 6.02
C GLY A 15 -4.05 -2.57 7.19
N LEU A 16 -3.39 -2.35 8.34
CA LEU A 16 -4.03 -1.78 9.53
C LEU A 16 -3.96 -0.25 9.59
N GLY A 17 -3.17 0.35 8.71
CA GLY A 17 -3.03 1.80 8.60
C GLY A 17 -2.31 2.43 9.81
N PRO A 18 -2.40 3.76 9.97
CA PRO A 18 -1.62 4.49 10.96
C PRO A 18 -2.04 4.25 12.42
N LEU A 19 -3.24 3.70 12.65
CA LEU A 19 -3.74 3.36 14.00
C LEU A 19 -3.44 1.91 14.41
N GLY A 20 -2.86 1.10 13.50
CA GLY A 20 -2.41 -0.24 13.81
C GLY A 20 -1.16 -0.26 14.73
N PRO A 21 -0.83 -1.40 15.35
CA PRO A 21 0.33 -1.54 16.24
C PRO A 21 1.67 -1.17 15.58
N ARG A 22 1.75 -1.28 14.25
CA ARG A 22 2.91 -0.95 13.42
C ARG A 22 2.67 0.28 12.53
N GLY A 23 1.79 1.19 12.94
CA GLY A 23 1.41 2.37 12.15
C GLY A 23 2.57 3.31 11.82
N PHE A 24 3.58 3.35 12.69
CA PHE A 24 4.80 4.18 12.56
C PHE A 24 6.09 3.37 12.42
N ASP A 25 5.98 2.10 12.04
CA ASP A 25 7.12 1.23 11.78
C ASP A 25 7.52 1.35 10.29
N PRO A 26 8.70 1.89 9.95
CA PRO A 26 9.13 2.00 8.56
C PRO A 26 9.25 0.66 7.84
N ASP A 27 9.48 -0.44 8.56
CA ASP A 27 9.52 -1.79 7.97
C ASP A 27 8.11 -2.31 7.62
N ASN A 28 7.05 -1.59 8.01
CA ASN A 28 5.67 -1.82 7.62
C ASN A 28 5.21 -0.89 6.48
N TRP A 29 6.10 -0.06 5.93
CA TRP A 29 5.76 0.91 4.90
C TRP A 29 6.29 0.52 3.53
N GLN A 30 5.46 0.68 2.51
CA GLN A 30 5.84 0.52 1.12
C GLN A 30 5.45 1.75 0.30
N ALA A 31 6.42 2.30 -0.45
CA ALA A 31 6.16 3.40 -1.38
C ALA A 31 5.53 2.86 -2.67
N MET A 32 4.37 3.41 -3.06
CA MET A 32 3.62 2.96 -4.23
C MET A 32 3.12 4.12 -5.09
N SER A 33 2.94 3.87 -6.39
CA SER A 33 2.16 4.77 -7.24
C SER A 33 0.66 4.60 -6.93
N LYS A 34 -0.14 5.62 -7.24
CA LYS A 34 -1.59 5.60 -7.04
C LYS A 34 -2.29 4.40 -7.67
N SER A 35 -1.87 4.02 -8.88
CA SER A 35 -2.41 2.88 -9.63
C SER A 35 -2.16 1.54 -8.92
N HIS A 36 -0.96 1.33 -8.40
CA HIS A 36 -0.61 0.10 -7.65
C HIS A 36 -1.34 0.05 -6.30
N HIS A 37 -1.36 1.15 -5.56
CA HIS A 37 -2.02 1.19 -4.26
C HIS A 37 -3.55 1.00 -4.37
N ALA A 38 -4.20 1.53 -5.41
CA ALA A 38 -5.61 1.28 -5.66
C ALA A 38 -5.90 -0.19 -5.97
N ARG A 39 -5.02 -0.86 -6.73
CA ARG A 39 -5.12 -2.29 -7.01
C ARG A 39 -4.96 -3.13 -5.73
N GLU A 40 -3.99 -2.77 -4.89
CA GLU A 40 -3.76 -3.43 -3.61
C GLU A 40 -4.98 -3.30 -2.70
N THR A 41 -5.48 -2.07 -2.53
CA THR A 41 -6.69 -1.78 -1.75
C THR A 41 -7.89 -2.60 -2.25
N ALA A 42 -8.08 -2.70 -3.56
CA ALA A 42 -9.16 -3.48 -4.13
C ALA A 42 -9.01 -4.99 -3.84
N ARG A 43 -7.79 -5.52 -3.88
CA ARG A 43 -7.51 -6.91 -3.50
C ARG A 43 -7.81 -7.15 -2.02
N ASP A 44 -7.41 -6.24 -1.15
CA ASP A 44 -7.62 -6.40 0.30
C ASP A 44 -9.09 -6.22 0.68
N THR A 45 -9.83 -5.35 -0.02
CA THR A 45 -11.25 -5.06 0.27
C THR A 45 -12.19 -6.12 -0.34
N PHE A 46 -11.91 -6.60 -1.55
CA PHE A 46 -12.83 -7.46 -2.32
C PHE A 46 -12.27 -8.86 -2.61
N GLY A 47 -11.00 -9.12 -2.33
CA GLY A 47 -10.34 -10.41 -2.58
C GLY A 47 -10.67 -11.52 -1.58
N HIS A 48 -11.61 -11.29 -0.65
CA HIS A 48 -12.23 -12.34 0.15
C HIS A 48 -13.31 -13.05 -0.67
N GLY A 49 -12.87 -13.79 -1.70
CA GLY A 49 -13.68 -14.79 -2.42
C GLY A 49 -13.41 -16.18 -1.87
#